data_AF-A0A382VQT3-F1
#
_entry.id   AF-A0A382VQT3-F1
#
_cell.length_a   1.000
_cell.length_b   1.000
_cell.length_c   1.000
_cell.angle_alpha   90.00
_cell.angle_beta   90.00
_cell.angle_gamma   90.00
#
_symmetry.space_group_name_H-M   'P 1'
#
loop_
_entity.id
_entity.type
_entity.pdbx_description
1 polymer ?
#
loop_
_entity_poly.entity_id
_entity_poly.type
_entity_poly.pdbx_seq_one_letter_code
_entity_poly.pdbx_strand_id
1 'polypeptide(L)'
;MDLYFFNRFLVRFKAILFPLLLFGVIWMFSCQKPGLPLPPTAASSRYPNVIETDRGLAIIWFEPVQEGHALKWSEFNGRLWSNPVIITSGMEYFINWADFPSIFYNGKNH
;
A
#
# COMPACT_ATOMS: atom_id res chain seq x y z
N MET A 1 25.86 -13.83 -55.80
CA MET A 1 25.73 -13.68 -54.34
C MET A 1 24.62 -14.64 -53.92
N ASP A 2 24.98 -15.79 -53.38
CA ASP A 2 24.11 -16.98 -53.38
C ASP A 2 22.99 -16.93 -52.34
N LEU A 3 21.78 -17.28 -52.79
CA LEU A 3 20.56 -17.43 -51.99
C LEU A 3 20.77 -18.34 -50.75
N TYR A 4 21.69 -19.29 -50.85
CA TYR A 4 22.12 -20.20 -49.79
C TYR A 4 22.75 -19.48 -48.59
N PHE A 5 23.58 -18.46 -48.83
CA PHE A 5 24.23 -17.71 -47.76
C PHE A 5 23.20 -16.89 -46.97
N PHE A 6 22.28 -16.24 -47.68
CA PHE A 6 21.19 -15.45 -47.09
C PHE A 6 20.24 -16.32 -46.26
N ASN A 7 19.88 -17.51 -46.76
CA ASN A 7 19.00 -18.45 -46.03
C ASN A 7 19.68 -18.99 -44.76
N ARG A 8 20.98 -19.30 -44.81
CA ARG A 8 21.75 -19.77 -43.64
C ARG A 8 21.93 -18.67 -42.59
N PHE A 9 22.06 -17.42 -43.02
CA PHE A 9 22.07 -16.24 -42.14
C PHE A 9 20.71 -16.03 -41.45
N LEU A 10 19.60 -16.10 -42.20
CA LEU A 10 18.25 -15.98 -41.66
C LEU A 10 17.89 -17.10 -40.68
N VAL A 11 18.30 -18.34 -40.93
CA VAL A 11 18.08 -19.48 -40.02
C VAL A 11 18.84 -19.28 -38.70
N ARG A 12 20.10 -18.86 -38.76
CA ARG A 12 20.89 -18.55 -37.56
C ARG A 12 20.34 -17.36 -36.79
N PHE A 13 19.90 -16.32 -37.48
CA PHE A 13 19.27 -15.15 -36.87
C PHE A 13 17.97 -15.53 -36.14
N LYS A 14 17.09 -16.32 -36.77
CA LYS A 14 15.86 -16.84 -36.14
C LYS A 14 16.15 -17.75 -34.95
N ALA A 15 17.18 -18.61 -35.05
CA ALA A 15 17.57 -19.53 -33.98
C ALA A 15 18.11 -18.82 -32.72
N ILE A 16 18.61 -17.59 -32.85
CA ILE A 16 19.09 -16.76 -31.73
C ILE A 16 17.99 -15.81 -31.24
N LEU A 17 17.22 -15.21 -32.17
CA LEU A 17 16.16 -14.26 -31.84
C LEU A 17 15.01 -14.93 -31.08
N PHE A 18 14.66 -16.18 -31.43
CA PHE A 18 13.58 -16.92 -30.78
C PHE A 18 13.84 -17.20 -29.28
N PRO A 19 14.98 -17.76 -28.86
CA PRO A 19 15.27 -17.95 -27.43
C PRO A 19 15.47 -16.62 -26.69
N LEU A 20 15.96 -15.56 -27.33
CA LEU A 20 16.04 -14.22 -26.71
C LEU A 20 14.65 -13.63 -26.47
N LEU A 21 13.73 -13.76 -27.42
CA LEU A 21 12.33 -13.37 -27.24
C LEU A 21 11.65 -14.21 -26.15
N LEU A 22 11.88 -15.53 -26.13
CA LEU A 22 11.33 -16.43 -25.12
C LEU A 22 11.85 -16.08 -23.72
N PHE A 23 13.16 -15.83 -23.59
CA PHE A 23 13.77 -15.41 -22.33
C PHE A 23 13.23 -14.04 -21.89
N GLY A 24 13.11 -13.07 -22.80
CA GLY A 24 12.49 -11.77 -22.50
C GLY A 24 11.04 -11.88 -22.01
N VAL A 25 10.24 -12.78 -22.59
CA VAL A 25 8.86 -13.04 -22.15
C VAL A 25 8.82 -13.67 -20.75
N ILE A 26 9.73 -14.59 -20.44
CA ILE A 26 9.81 -15.23 -19.12
C ILE A 26 10.16 -14.22 -18.02
N TRP A 27 11.01 -13.23 -18.31
CA TRP A 27 11.36 -12.18 -17.34
C TRP A 27 10.22 -11.21 -17.02
N MET A 28 9.21 -11.13 -17.89
CA MET A 28 8.03 -10.28 -17.68
C MET A 28 7.00 -10.91 -16.74
N PHE A 29 7.15 -12.19 -16.36
CA PHE A 29 6.29 -12.89 -15.39
C PHE A 29 6.83 -12.85 -13.95
N SER A 30 7.71 -11.90 -13.63
CA SER A 30 8.10 -11.67 -12.23
C SER A 30 6.88 -11.17 -11.44
N CYS A 31 6.39 -12.00 -10.53
CA CYS A 31 5.26 -11.66 -9.67
C CYS A 31 5.73 -10.68 -8.59
N GLN A 32 5.61 -9.37 -8.85
CA GLN A 32 5.83 -8.37 -7.82
C GLN A 32 4.62 -8.36 -6.88
N LYS A 33 4.81 -8.75 -5.61
CA LYS A 33 3.78 -8.60 -4.58
C LYS A 33 3.49 -7.10 -4.42
N PRO A 34 2.26 -6.63 -4.67
CA PRO A 34 1.92 -5.23 -4.42
C PRO A 34 2.25 -4.87 -2.97
N GLY A 35 2.84 -3.70 -2.76
CA GLY A 35 3.00 -3.16 -1.40
C GLY A 35 1.64 -3.01 -0.72
N LEU A 36 1.63 -3.00 0.62
CA LEU A 36 0.41 -2.69 1.36
C LEU A 36 0.04 -1.20 1.15
N PRO A 37 -1.26 -0.87 1.05
CA PRO A 37 -1.68 0.52 0.96
C PRO A 37 -1.30 1.27 2.24
N LEU A 38 -0.92 2.53 2.10
CA LEU A 38 -0.73 3.43 3.22
C LEU A 38 -2.07 3.71 3.93
N PRO A 39 -2.07 3.99 5.24
CA PRO A 39 -3.28 4.38 5.94
C PRO A 39 -3.89 5.66 5.35
N PRO A 40 -5.21 5.82 5.40
CA PRO A 40 -5.95 6.90 4.75
C PRO A 40 -5.89 8.22 5.55
N THR A 41 -4.68 8.65 5.91
CA THR A 41 -4.43 9.90 6.64
C THR A 41 -4.25 11.06 5.69
N ALA A 42 -4.80 12.24 6.01
CA ALA A 42 -4.53 13.47 5.27
C ALA A 42 -3.13 14.04 5.61
N ALA A 43 -2.66 14.96 4.76
CA ALA A 43 -1.45 15.73 5.04
C ALA A 43 -1.54 16.43 6.40
N SER A 44 -0.40 16.53 7.09
CA SER A 44 -0.30 17.14 8.42
C SER A 44 -1.06 16.41 9.54
N SER A 45 -1.49 15.16 9.32
CA SER A 45 -1.93 14.26 10.38
C SER A 45 -0.81 14.01 11.40
N ARG A 46 -1.17 13.81 12.67
CA ARG A 46 -0.22 13.72 13.78
C ARG A 46 -0.53 12.59 14.74
N TYR A 47 0.57 12.10 15.33
CA TYR A 47 0.59 11.16 16.45
C TYR A 47 -0.25 9.90 16.22
N PRO A 48 -0.02 9.16 15.12
CA PRO A 48 -0.74 7.92 14.87
C PRO A 48 -0.36 6.85 15.90
N ASN A 49 -1.34 6.05 16.29
CA ASN A 49 -1.16 4.84 17.07
C ASN A 49 -1.85 3.67 16.35
N VAL A 50 -1.17 2.53 16.28
CA VAL A 50 -1.66 1.32 15.59
C VAL A 50 -1.76 0.19 16.61
N ILE A 51 -2.88 -0.52 16.59
CA ILE A 51 -3.11 -1.71 17.40
C ILE A 51 -3.54 -2.90 16.52
N GLU A 52 -3.35 -4.11 17.06
CA GLU A 52 -3.89 -5.33 16.48
C GLU A 52 -5.34 -5.56 16.95
N THR A 53 -6.14 -6.15 16.09
CA THR A 53 -7.52 -6.60 16.34
C THR A 53 -7.71 -8.01 15.76
N ASP A 54 -8.79 -8.69 16.11
CA ASP A 54 -9.15 -9.98 15.48
C ASP A 54 -9.56 -9.86 14.00
N ARG A 55 -9.67 -8.62 13.49
CA ARG A 55 -10.02 -8.27 12.12
C ARG A 55 -8.84 -7.74 11.29
N GLY A 56 -7.66 -7.61 11.90
CA GLY A 56 -6.46 -7.03 11.29
C GLY A 56 -5.88 -5.91 12.15
N LEU A 57 -5.60 -4.74 11.58
CA LEU A 57 -5.06 -3.59 12.33
C LEU A 57 -6.11 -2.49 12.48
N ALA A 58 -6.02 -1.72 13.55
CA ALA A 58 -6.70 -0.43 13.66
C ALA A 58 -5.66 0.67 13.85
N ILE A 59 -5.87 1.82 13.21
CA ILE A 59 -5.06 3.03 13.40
C ILE A 59 -5.95 4.15 13.91
N ILE A 60 -5.46 4.91 14.88
CA ILE A 60 -6.06 6.14 15.38
C ILE A 60 -5.05 7.28 15.23
N TRP A 61 -5.51 8.47 14.85
CA TRP A 61 -4.65 9.63 14.64
C TRP A 61 -5.43 10.94 14.80
N PHE A 62 -4.70 12.03 14.99
CA PHE A 62 -5.25 13.36 14.86
C PHE A 62 -5.05 13.90 13.45
N GLU A 63 -6.08 14.52 12.89
CA GLU A 63 -6.05 15.08 11.54
C GLU A 63 -6.52 16.55 11.59
N PRO A 64 -5.79 17.50 10.98
CA PRO A 64 -6.28 18.86 10.81
C PRO A 64 -7.58 18.89 9.99
N VAL A 65 -8.55 19.66 10.44
CA VAL A 65 -9.78 19.96 9.70
C VAL A 65 -9.90 21.47 9.54
N GLN A 66 -10.95 21.95 8.86
CA GLN A 66 -11.13 23.39 8.62
C GLN A 66 -11.09 24.22 9.90
N GLU A 67 -11.71 23.71 10.97
CA GLU A 67 -11.74 24.35 12.29
C GLU A 67 -11.15 23.39 13.34
N GLY A 68 -9.84 23.51 13.60
CA GLY A 68 -9.14 22.73 14.61
C GLY A 68 -8.70 21.34 14.13
N HIS A 69 -9.00 20.31 14.92
CA HIS A 69 -8.56 18.95 14.67
C HIS A 69 -9.70 17.94 14.84
N ALA A 70 -9.56 16.79 14.18
CA ALA A 70 -10.40 15.63 14.38
C ALA A 70 -9.56 14.46 14.88
N LEU A 71 -10.08 13.72 15.86
CA LEU A 71 -9.59 12.40 16.22
C LEU A 71 -10.28 11.40 15.30
N LYS A 72 -9.51 10.70 14.47
CA LYS A 72 -10.00 9.78 13.45
C LYS A 72 -9.43 8.39 13.65
N TRP A 73 -10.14 7.39 13.15
CA TRP A 73 -9.64 6.01 13.11
C TRP A 73 -10.06 5.27 11.84
N SER A 74 -9.36 4.18 11.52
CA SER A 74 -9.58 3.31 10.35
C SER A 74 -9.07 1.90 10.63
N GLU A 75 -9.64 0.89 9.98
CA GLU A 75 -9.25 -0.52 10.11
C GLU A 75 -8.63 -1.05 8.82
N PHE A 76 -7.59 -1.86 8.95
CA PHE A 76 -6.94 -2.58 7.88
C PHE A 76 -7.30 -4.07 7.95
N ASN A 77 -7.94 -4.60 6.90
CA ASN A 77 -8.40 -6.00 6.84
C ASN A 77 -7.38 -6.99 6.25
N GLY A 78 -6.10 -6.60 6.14
CA GLY A 78 -5.07 -7.39 5.46
C GLY A 78 -4.92 -7.07 3.97
N ARG A 79 -5.85 -6.30 3.38
CA ARG A 79 -5.77 -5.85 1.97
C ARG A 79 -5.97 -4.35 1.80
N LEU A 80 -6.96 -3.78 2.48
CA LEU A 80 -7.37 -2.38 2.32
C LEU A 80 -7.68 -1.76 3.68
N TRP A 81 -7.50 -0.45 3.76
CA TRP A 81 -7.99 0.37 4.85
C TRP A 81 -9.46 0.73 4.63
N SER A 82 -10.25 0.77 5.70
CA SER A 82 -11.60 1.32 5.69
C SER A 82 -11.56 2.83 5.50
N ASN A 83 -12.67 3.43 5.06
CA ASN A 83 -12.81 4.88 5.12
C ASN A 83 -12.58 5.37 6.57
N PRO A 84 -11.86 6.49 6.78
CA PRO A 84 -11.69 7.08 8.10
C PRO A 84 -13.04 7.41 8.74
N VAL A 85 -13.18 7.09 10.01
CA VAL A 85 -14.32 7.50 10.84
C VAL A 85 -13.85 8.57 11.81
N ILE A 86 -14.61 9.66 11.92
CA ILE A 86 -14.39 10.73 12.90
C ILE A 86 -14.96 10.26 14.24
N ILE A 87 -14.13 10.20 15.28
CA ILE A 87 -14.55 9.93 16.66
C ILE A 87 -15.07 11.23 17.26
N THR A 88 -14.29 12.30 17.14
CA THR A 88 -14.57 13.65 17.66
C THR A 88 -13.85 14.69 16.82
N SER A 89 -14.33 15.93 16.83
CA SER A 89 -13.70 17.06 16.15
C SER A 89 -14.01 18.38 16.85
N GLY A 90 -13.08 19.31 16.86
CA GLY A 90 -13.31 20.63 17.43
C GLY A 90 -12.08 21.54 17.43
N MET A 91 -12.32 22.81 17.78
CA MET A 91 -11.28 23.85 17.90
C MET A 91 -10.54 23.79 19.22
N GLU A 92 -11.15 23.18 20.24
CA GLU A 92 -10.62 22.98 21.58
C GLU A 92 -9.47 21.98 21.65
N TYR A 93 -9.18 21.27 20.55
CA TYR A 93 -8.02 20.41 20.46
C TYR A 93 -6.71 21.20 20.52
N PHE A 94 -6.08 21.18 21.69
CA PHE A 94 -4.69 21.59 21.88
C PHE A 94 -3.78 20.37 21.76
N ILE A 95 -3.20 20.19 20.57
CA ILE A 95 -2.40 19.01 20.21
C ILE A 95 -0.91 19.35 20.23
N ASN A 96 -0.11 18.58 20.95
CA ASN A 96 1.33 18.75 21.11
C ASN A 96 2.10 17.42 20.99
N TRP A 97 3.42 17.50 21.11
CA TRP A 97 4.38 16.40 20.91
C TRP A 97 4.31 15.27 21.94
N ALA A 98 3.56 15.44 23.04
CA ALA A 98 3.34 14.43 24.07
C ALA A 98 1.94 13.78 24.01
N ASP A 99 1.11 14.10 23.02
CA ASP A 99 -0.21 13.49 22.86
C ASP A 99 -0.14 12.20 22.04
N PHE A 100 -0.65 11.10 22.59
CA PHE A 100 -0.70 9.78 21.95
C PHE A 100 -2.10 9.19 22.04
N PRO A 101 -2.98 9.41 21.04
CA PRO A 101 -4.30 8.81 21.04
C PRO A 101 -4.15 7.28 21.02
N SER A 102 -5.05 6.58 21.72
CA SER A 102 -5.03 5.12 21.77
C SER A 102 -6.45 4.56 21.69
N ILE A 103 -6.56 3.36 21.12
CA ILE A 103 -7.78 2.56 21.13
C ILE A 103 -7.47 1.27 21.90
N PHE A 104 -8.42 0.79 22.68
CA PHE A 104 -8.38 -0.54 23.26
C PHE A 104 -9.42 -1.42 22.54
N TYR A 105 -8.97 -2.54 21.99
CA TYR A 105 -9.85 -3.50 21.31
C TYR A 105 -10.08 -4.71 22.19
N ASN A 106 -11.34 -4.96 22.56
CA ASN A 106 -11.70 -6.05 23.48
C ASN A 106 -11.97 -7.39 22.77
N GLY A 107 -12.02 -7.46 21.44
CA GLY A 107 -12.25 -8.73 20.72
C GLY A 107 -13.52 -9.50 21.12
N LYS A 108 -13.62 -10.74 20.65
CA LYS A 108 -14.74 -11.66 20.96
C LYS A 108 -14.43 -12.71 22.03
N ASN A 109 -13.24 -12.69 22.63
CA ASN A 109 -12.72 -13.76 23.50
C ASN A 109 -12.66 -13.39 24.99
N HIS A 110 -13.51 -12.47 25.44
CA HIS A 110 -13.78 -12.23 26.87
C HIS A 110 -15.18 -12.72 27.23
#